data_AF-A0AA38GNY7-F1
#
_entry.id   AF-A0AA38GNY7-F1
#
_cell.length_a   1.000
_cell.length_b   1.000
_cell.length_c   1.000
_cell.angle_alpha   90.00
_cell.angle_beta   90.00
_cell.angle_gamma   90.00
#
_symmetry.space_group_name_H-M   'P 1'
#
loop_
_entity.id
_entity.type
_entity.pdbx_description
1 polymer ?
#
loop_
_entity_poly.entity_id
_entity_poly.type
_entity_poly.pdbx_seq_one_letter_code
_entity_poly.pdbx_strand_id
1 'polypeptide(L)'
;PATAVFTVSNHCIKIRRKIIKTDLETKMGAVDAIPPILDSKSQPPPLFDGTTRLYISVICPYAQRVWAARNYKGLNDIQIVAIHLHDRPAWYKEKVYSANKVPALEHNGKVIGESLDLLEYLDNNFGGPKINPKDAAKKEAANDLLKYSNTFNTTGFVGLTKPESAFVEEFGPALDYLENALGKFSADGPFFLGEFSL
;
A
#
# COMPACT_ATOMS: atom_id res chain seq x y z
N PRO A 1 44.69 -28.77 -13.00
CA PRO A 1 43.79 -28.00 -13.89
C PRO A 1 42.32 -27.90 -13.43
N ALA A 2 41.77 -28.92 -12.75
CA ALA A 2 40.37 -28.90 -12.29
C ALA A 2 40.11 -28.07 -11.00
N THR A 3 41.12 -27.90 -10.15
CA THR A 3 41.00 -27.22 -8.85
C THR A 3 40.84 -25.70 -8.95
N ALA A 4 41.36 -25.09 -10.02
CA ALA A 4 41.28 -23.64 -10.28
C ALA A 4 39.91 -23.21 -10.86
N VAL A 5 39.23 -24.08 -11.60
CA VAL A 5 37.93 -23.76 -12.23
C VAL A 5 36.79 -23.75 -11.20
N PHE A 6 36.83 -24.66 -10.22
CA PHE A 6 35.85 -24.70 -9.13
C PHE A 6 35.95 -23.50 -8.17
N THR A 7 37.16 -22.97 -7.94
CA THR A 7 37.39 -21.82 -7.06
C THR A 7 36.88 -20.51 -7.68
N VAL A 8 37.09 -20.32 -8.98
CA VAL A 8 36.59 -19.13 -9.71
C VAL A 8 35.05 -19.13 -9.75
N SER A 9 34.43 -20.28 -9.96
CA SER A 9 32.96 -20.42 -9.96
C SER A 9 32.34 -20.05 -8.60
N ASN A 10 32.89 -20.56 -7.50
CA ASN A 10 32.42 -20.21 -6.15
C ASN A 10 32.67 -18.74 -5.79
N HIS A 11 33.74 -18.13 -6.30
CA HIS A 11 34.02 -16.71 -6.10
C HIS A 11 33.01 -15.82 -6.86
N CYS A 12 32.72 -16.14 -8.13
CA CYS A 12 31.70 -15.45 -8.93
C CYS A 12 30.29 -15.60 -8.34
N ILE A 13 29.93 -16.78 -7.82
CA ILE A 13 28.64 -16.99 -7.14
C ILE A 13 28.55 -16.18 -5.85
N LYS A 14 29.63 -16.10 -5.06
CA LYS A 14 29.68 -15.25 -3.86
C LYS A 14 29.57 -13.76 -4.20
N ILE A 15 30.24 -13.30 -5.26
CA ILE A 15 30.14 -11.92 -5.76
C ILE A 15 28.70 -11.65 -6.22
N ARG A 16 28.11 -12.53 -7.02
CA ARG A 16 26.74 -12.36 -7.52
C ARG A 16 25.70 -12.36 -6.40
N ARG A 17 25.86 -13.23 -5.38
CA ARG A 17 25.03 -13.21 -4.17
C ARG A 17 25.22 -11.95 -3.34
N LYS A 18 26.46 -11.44 -3.25
CA LYS A 18 26.75 -10.18 -2.55
C LYS A 18 26.15 -9.00 -3.29
N ILE A 19 26.28 -8.93 -4.61
CA ILE A 19 25.65 -7.90 -5.46
C ILE A 19 24.13 -7.96 -5.34
N ILE A 20 23.52 -9.15 -5.46
CA ILE A 20 22.06 -9.33 -5.30
C ILE A 20 21.62 -8.91 -3.88
N LYS A 21 22.36 -9.29 -2.85
CA LYS A 21 22.09 -8.91 -1.47
C LYS A 21 22.24 -7.41 -1.25
N THR A 22 23.26 -6.77 -1.84
CA THR A 22 23.47 -5.32 -1.77
C THR A 22 22.41 -4.56 -2.59
N ASP A 23 21.97 -5.06 -3.74
CA ASP A 23 20.84 -4.50 -4.50
C ASP A 23 19.52 -4.65 -3.74
N LEU A 24 19.28 -5.79 -3.08
CA LEU A 24 18.13 -6.02 -2.20
C LEU A 24 18.20 -5.13 -0.96
N GLU A 25 19.37 -4.97 -0.33
CA GLU A 25 19.59 -4.11 0.83
C GLU A 25 19.51 -2.62 0.46
N THR A 26 19.90 -2.24 -0.76
CA THR A 26 19.77 -0.85 -1.26
C THR A 26 18.32 -0.56 -1.65
N LYS A 27 17.60 -1.54 -2.22
CA LYS A 27 16.14 -1.44 -2.47
C LYS A 27 15.30 -1.52 -1.19
N MET A 28 15.76 -2.23 -0.16
CA MET A 28 15.14 -2.28 1.17
C MET A 28 15.56 -1.11 2.08
N GLY A 29 16.73 -0.50 1.85
CA GLY A 29 17.16 0.72 2.55
C GLY A 29 16.38 1.96 2.12
N ALA A 30 15.69 1.88 0.98
CA ALA A 30 14.70 2.84 0.51
C ALA A 30 13.26 2.40 0.84
N VAL A 31 13.05 1.57 1.86
CA VAL A 31 11.76 1.53 2.54
C VAL A 31 11.64 2.85 3.26
N ASP A 32 10.96 3.81 2.61
CA ASP A 32 10.79 5.18 3.08
C ASP A 32 10.56 5.20 4.58
N ALA A 33 11.55 5.69 5.33
CA ALA A 33 11.36 5.99 6.74
C ALA A 33 10.10 6.85 6.83
N ILE A 34 9.15 6.44 7.68
CA ILE A 34 7.90 7.16 7.84
C ILE A 34 8.25 8.62 8.13
N PRO A 35 7.84 9.58 7.27
CA PRO A 35 8.20 10.98 7.47
C PRO A 35 7.55 11.49 8.75
N PRO A 36 8.06 12.60 9.32
CA PRO A 36 7.45 13.21 10.50
C PRO A 36 5.94 13.39 10.34
N ILE A 37 5.18 12.96 11.35
CA ILE A 37 3.73 13.08 11.35
C ILE A 37 3.37 14.54 11.64
N LEU A 38 2.62 15.16 10.74
CA LEU A 38 2.18 16.55 10.84
C LEU A 38 0.89 16.67 11.67
N ASP A 39 0.92 17.57 12.64
CA ASP A 39 -0.15 17.86 13.59
C ASP A 39 -0.73 19.28 13.41
N SER A 40 -1.58 19.75 14.33
CA SER A 40 -2.19 21.08 14.27
C SER A 40 -1.20 22.25 14.32
N LYS A 41 0.02 22.02 14.82
CA LYS A 41 1.08 23.04 14.96
C LYS A 41 2.02 23.06 13.77
N SER A 42 1.95 22.04 12.93
CA SER A 42 2.83 21.85 11.78
C SER A 42 2.47 22.81 10.64
N GLN A 43 3.47 23.43 10.04
CA GLN A 43 3.30 24.23 8.83
C GLN A 43 3.02 23.33 7.61
N PRO A 44 2.27 23.81 6.61
CA PRO A 44 2.06 23.03 5.39
C PRO A 44 3.38 22.83 4.65
N PRO A 45 3.57 21.69 3.94
CA PRO A 45 4.58 21.63 2.90
C PRO A 45 4.26 22.65 1.79
N PRO A 46 5.18 22.92 0.86
CA PRO A 46 4.80 23.59 -0.38
C PRO A 46 3.60 22.88 -1.01
N LEU A 47 2.56 23.63 -1.39
CA LEU A 47 1.32 23.09 -1.95
C LEU A 47 1.23 23.50 -3.41
N PHE A 48 0.84 22.55 -4.27
CA PHE A 48 0.63 22.75 -5.71
C PHE A 48 1.86 23.31 -6.44
N ASP A 49 3.05 22.94 -5.97
CA ASP A 49 4.37 23.33 -6.52
C ASP A 49 4.84 22.41 -7.66
N GLY A 50 3.98 21.48 -8.09
CA GLY A 50 4.30 20.45 -9.10
C GLY A 50 4.79 19.13 -8.52
N THR A 51 5.11 19.07 -7.22
CA THR A 51 5.47 17.82 -6.55
C THR A 51 4.21 16.98 -6.31
N THR A 52 4.28 15.67 -6.61
CA THR A 52 3.19 14.74 -6.32
C THR A 52 3.25 14.33 -4.86
N ARG A 53 2.14 14.48 -4.12
CA ARG A 53 2.08 14.17 -2.67
C ARG A 53 0.92 13.25 -2.35
N LEU A 54 1.20 12.18 -1.63
CA LEU A 54 0.20 11.29 -1.06
C LEU A 54 0.06 11.60 0.44
N TYR A 55 -1.06 12.20 0.81
CA TYR A 55 -1.43 12.50 2.18
C TYR A 55 -2.04 11.27 2.82
N ILE A 56 -1.43 10.78 3.91
CA ILE A 56 -1.83 9.56 4.60
C ILE A 56 -1.98 9.78 6.09
N SER A 57 -2.54 8.79 6.77
CA SER A 57 -2.21 8.52 8.16
C SER A 57 -1.70 7.10 8.27
N VAL A 58 -0.65 6.90 9.06
CA VAL A 58 0.04 5.60 9.18
C VAL A 58 -0.85 4.51 9.80
N ILE A 59 -1.87 4.91 10.56
CA ILE A 59 -2.86 4.00 11.17
C ILE A 59 -4.11 3.80 10.29
N CYS A 60 -4.23 4.49 9.16
CA CYS A 60 -5.45 4.45 8.35
C CYS A 60 -5.40 3.30 7.33
N PRO A 61 -6.31 2.30 7.40
CA PRO A 61 -6.29 1.16 6.48
C PRO A 61 -6.57 1.59 5.03
N TYR A 62 -7.42 2.60 4.82
CA TYR A 62 -7.68 3.14 3.48
C TYR A 62 -6.45 3.82 2.87
N ALA A 63 -5.63 4.48 3.69
CA ALA A 63 -4.41 5.12 3.22
C ALA A 63 -3.29 4.10 2.99
N GLN A 64 -3.21 3.07 3.84
CA GLN A 64 -2.27 1.95 3.68
C GLN A 64 -2.45 1.23 2.35
N ARG A 65 -3.69 1.08 1.85
CA ARG A 65 -3.97 0.55 0.51
C ARG A 65 -3.20 1.31 -0.59
N VAL A 66 -3.32 2.63 -0.62
CA VAL A 66 -2.70 3.48 -1.66
C VAL A 66 -1.18 3.58 -1.45
N TRP A 67 -0.73 3.59 -0.19
CA TRP A 67 0.70 3.59 0.12
C TRP A 67 1.38 2.27 -0.29
N ALA A 68 0.74 1.12 -0.04
CA ALA A 68 1.23 -0.17 -0.50
C ALA A 68 1.29 -0.24 -2.03
N ALA A 69 0.26 0.27 -2.72
CA ALA A 69 0.23 0.39 -4.17
C ALA A 69 1.37 1.25 -4.72
N ARG A 70 1.61 2.43 -4.12
CA ARG A 70 2.75 3.30 -4.47
C ARG A 70 4.07 2.54 -4.37
N ASN A 71 4.30 1.83 -3.25
CA ASN A 71 5.55 1.12 -3.01
C ASN A 71 5.73 -0.06 -3.98
N TYR A 72 4.67 -0.83 -4.22
CA TYR A 72 4.69 -1.94 -5.17
C TYR A 72 5.00 -1.46 -6.61
N LYS A 73 4.41 -0.33 -7.01
CA LYS A 73 4.66 0.27 -8.33
C LYS A 73 6.04 0.93 -8.44
N GLY A 74 6.79 1.05 -7.34
CA GLY A 74 8.09 1.73 -7.31
C GLY A 74 8.00 3.24 -7.47
N LEU A 75 6.87 3.85 -7.07
CA LEU A 75 6.59 5.28 -7.26
C LEU A 75 7.17 6.15 -6.14
N ASN A 76 8.48 6.02 -5.90
CA ASN A 76 9.17 6.69 -4.80
C ASN A 76 9.17 8.23 -4.93
N ASP A 77 8.99 8.75 -6.16
CA ASP A 77 8.88 10.18 -6.43
C ASP A 77 7.58 10.81 -5.88
N ILE A 78 6.57 10.00 -5.56
CA ILE A 78 5.38 10.47 -4.85
C ILE A 78 5.77 10.68 -3.38
N GLN A 79 5.77 11.92 -2.89
CA GLN A 79 6.14 12.18 -1.50
C GLN A 79 5.02 11.77 -0.55
N ILE A 80 5.37 11.07 0.53
CA ILE A 80 4.43 10.77 1.62
C ILE A 80 4.33 11.99 2.54
N VAL A 81 3.11 12.42 2.84
CA VAL A 81 2.82 13.40 3.88
C VAL A 81 1.97 12.74 4.95
N ALA A 82 2.57 12.41 6.09
CA ALA A 82 1.88 11.77 7.19
C ALA A 82 1.13 12.80 8.04
N ILE A 83 -0.16 12.56 8.29
CA ILE A 83 -1.06 13.45 9.01
C ILE A 83 -1.57 12.77 10.29
N HIS A 84 -1.54 13.51 11.40
CA HIS A 84 -2.19 13.10 12.63
C HIS A 84 -3.71 13.29 12.53
N LEU A 85 -4.51 12.22 12.58
CA LEU A 85 -5.95 12.33 12.31
C LEU A 85 -6.74 13.00 13.43
N HIS A 86 -6.34 12.81 14.69
CA HIS A 86 -7.01 13.37 15.87
C HIS A 86 -6.57 14.80 16.20
N ASP A 87 -5.43 15.23 15.66
CA ASP A 87 -4.84 16.56 15.90
C ASP A 87 -4.38 17.13 14.55
N ARG A 88 -5.35 17.29 13.65
CA ARG A 88 -5.06 17.53 12.25
C ARG A 88 -4.68 18.98 11.99
N PRO A 89 -3.66 19.26 11.14
CA PRO A 89 -3.44 20.61 10.63
C PRO A 89 -4.67 21.19 9.94
N ALA A 90 -5.08 22.40 10.33
CA ALA A 90 -6.20 23.13 9.75
C ALA A 90 -5.99 23.36 8.24
N TRP A 91 -4.76 23.63 7.82
CA TRP A 91 -4.39 23.85 6.42
C TRP A 91 -4.72 22.66 5.52
N TYR A 92 -4.80 21.43 6.05
CA TYR A 92 -5.13 20.28 5.23
C TYR A 92 -6.55 20.39 4.68
N LYS A 93 -7.52 20.70 5.55
CA LYS A 93 -8.91 20.91 5.12
C LYS A 93 -9.06 22.17 4.28
N GLU A 94 -8.40 23.25 4.71
CA GLU A 94 -8.59 24.59 4.12
C GLU A 94 -7.92 24.74 2.76
N LYS A 95 -6.78 24.09 2.53
CA LYS A 95 -5.91 24.34 1.38
C LYS A 95 -5.67 23.11 0.51
N VAL A 96 -5.78 21.90 1.05
CA VAL A 96 -5.46 20.67 0.30
C VAL A 96 -6.71 19.90 -0.07
N TYR A 97 -7.44 19.37 0.91
CA TYR A 97 -8.58 18.49 0.68
C TYR A 97 -9.76 18.81 1.60
N SER A 98 -10.75 19.50 1.04
CA SER A 98 -11.92 20.03 1.77
C SER A 98 -12.77 18.96 2.45
N ALA A 99 -12.81 17.74 1.89
CA ALA A 99 -13.48 16.60 2.52
C ALA A 99 -12.84 16.20 3.85
N ASN A 100 -11.61 16.66 4.11
CA ASN A 100 -10.88 16.42 5.34
C ASN A 100 -10.80 14.93 5.69
N LYS A 101 -10.38 14.10 4.72
CA LYS A 101 -10.15 12.66 4.89
C LYS A 101 -8.78 12.28 4.33
N VAL A 102 -8.28 11.10 4.67
CA VAL A 102 -7.12 10.47 4.02
C VAL A 102 -7.58 9.08 3.51
N PRO A 103 -6.95 8.53 2.47
CA PRO A 103 -5.88 9.11 1.65
C PRO A 103 -6.36 10.26 0.75
N ALA A 104 -5.44 11.12 0.37
CA ALA A 104 -5.62 12.07 -0.73
C ALA A 104 -4.32 12.19 -1.54
N LEU A 105 -4.43 12.29 -2.86
CA LEU A 105 -3.29 12.46 -3.77
C LEU A 105 -3.37 13.85 -4.41
N GLU A 106 -2.34 14.66 -4.19
CA GLU A 106 -2.08 15.89 -4.94
C GLU A 106 -1.22 15.55 -6.15
N HIS A 107 -1.74 15.80 -7.35
CA HIS A 107 -1.05 15.57 -8.61
C HIS A 107 -1.58 16.54 -9.67
N ASN A 108 -0.70 17.16 -10.45
CA ASN A 108 -1.05 18.08 -11.55
C ASN A 108 -2.03 19.19 -11.13
N GLY A 109 -1.80 19.80 -9.96
CA GLY A 109 -2.62 20.90 -9.43
C GLY A 109 -4.02 20.48 -8.96
N LYS A 110 -4.30 19.17 -8.87
CA LYS A 110 -5.58 18.63 -8.40
C LYS A 110 -5.36 17.74 -7.19
N VAL A 111 -6.40 17.64 -6.35
CA VAL A 111 -6.44 16.67 -5.24
C VAL A 111 -7.54 15.66 -5.48
N ILE A 112 -7.17 14.39 -5.39
CA ILE A 112 -8.06 13.24 -5.60
C ILE A 112 -8.14 12.48 -4.27
N GLY A 113 -9.35 12.16 -3.81
CA GLY A 113 -9.55 11.32 -2.63
C GLY A 113 -10.10 9.96 -3.00
N GLU A 114 -10.64 9.26 -2.00
CA GLU A 114 -11.20 7.91 -2.11
C GLU A 114 -10.17 6.83 -2.48
N SER A 115 -9.90 5.92 -1.53
CA SER A 115 -8.77 4.99 -1.65
C SER A 115 -8.84 4.04 -2.85
N LEU A 116 -10.04 3.67 -3.31
CA LEU A 116 -10.23 2.80 -4.47
C LEU A 116 -9.99 3.56 -5.78
N ASP A 117 -10.56 4.75 -5.90
CA ASP A 117 -10.35 5.65 -7.05
C ASP A 117 -8.86 5.99 -7.21
N LEU A 118 -8.16 6.17 -6.10
CA LEU A 118 -6.71 6.39 -6.11
C LEU A 118 -5.92 5.17 -6.62
N LEU A 119 -6.34 3.94 -6.36
CA LEU A 119 -5.68 2.76 -6.94
C LEU A 119 -5.78 2.74 -8.46
N GLU A 120 -6.98 2.99 -8.98
CA GLU A 120 -7.21 3.08 -10.42
C GLU A 120 -6.42 4.25 -11.03
N TYR A 121 -6.41 5.39 -10.34
CA TYR A 121 -5.66 6.56 -10.76
C TYR A 121 -4.15 6.28 -10.84
N LEU A 122 -3.56 5.66 -9.81
CA LEU A 122 -2.15 5.27 -9.82
C LEU A 122 -1.85 4.31 -10.97
N ASP A 123 -2.72 3.34 -11.22
CA ASP A 123 -2.50 2.33 -12.25
C ASP A 123 -2.59 2.89 -13.68
N ASN A 124 -3.41 3.92 -13.88
CA ASN A 124 -3.64 4.56 -15.18
C ASN A 124 -2.70 5.73 -15.49
N ASN A 125 -2.21 6.45 -14.48
CA ASN A 125 -1.46 7.71 -14.67
C ASN A 125 0.03 7.60 -14.38
N PHE A 126 0.48 6.52 -13.74
CA PHE A 126 1.88 6.31 -13.40
C PHE A 126 2.39 4.99 -14.00
N GLY A 127 3.71 4.96 -14.26
CA GLY A 127 4.40 3.76 -14.74
C GLY A 127 4.48 2.65 -13.68
N GLY A 128 5.35 1.66 -13.95
CA GLY A 128 5.58 0.52 -13.06
C GLY A 128 4.60 -0.65 -13.26
N PRO A 129 4.75 -1.72 -12.45
CA PRO A 129 3.89 -2.90 -12.51
C PRO A 129 2.40 -2.56 -12.46
N LYS A 130 1.58 -3.31 -13.20
CA LYS A 130 0.12 -3.16 -13.13
C LYS A 130 -0.38 -3.75 -11.81
N ILE A 131 -1.29 -3.02 -11.18
CA ILE A 131 -1.94 -3.45 -9.94
C ILE A 131 -3.13 -4.33 -10.26
N ASN A 132 -3.93 -3.95 -11.26
CA ASN A 132 -5.15 -4.65 -11.60
C ASN A 132 -4.89 -5.85 -12.51
N PRO A 133 -5.54 -7.00 -12.26
CA PRO A 133 -5.46 -8.15 -13.15
C PRO A 133 -6.09 -7.84 -14.51
N LYS A 134 -5.55 -8.46 -15.57
CA LYS A 134 -6.11 -8.36 -16.94
C LYS A 134 -7.26 -9.33 -17.17
N ASP A 135 -7.25 -10.48 -16.50
CA ASP A 135 -8.29 -11.48 -16.60
C ASP A 135 -9.61 -10.98 -16.00
N ALA A 136 -10.72 -11.19 -16.70
CA ALA A 136 -12.01 -10.65 -16.31
C ALA A 136 -12.53 -11.25 -14.99
N ALA A 137 -12.36 -12.56 -14.78
CA ALA A 137 -12.82 -13.23 -13.57
C ALA A 137 -11.99 -12.83 -12.34
N LYS A 138 -10.66 -12.67 -12.51
CA LYS A 138 -9.79 -12.14 -11.46
C LYS A 138 -10.10 -10.68 -11.15
N LYS A 139 -10.44 -9.87 -12.16
CA LYS A 139 -10.85 -8.47 -11.96
C LYS A 139 -12.17 -8.36 -11.18
N GLU A 140 -13.15 -9.19 -11.48
CA GLU A 140 -14.39 -9.26 -10.71
C GLU A 140 -14.12 -9.65 -9.25
N ALA A 141 -13.34 -10.71 -9.03
CA ALA A 141 -12.95 -11.13 -7.68
C ALA A 141 -12.18 -10.05 -6.90
N ALA A 142 -11.28 -9.32 -7.56
CA ALA A 142 -10.56 -8.19 -6.97
C ALA A 142 -11.54 -7.10 -6.50
N ASN A 143 -12.51 -6.74 -7.35
CA ASN A 143 -13.51 -5.74 -7.02
C ASN A 143 -14.39 -6.16 -5.83
N ASP A 144 -14.76 -7.43 -5.75
CA ASP A 144 -15.55 -7.96 -4.62
C ASP A 144 -14.75 -7.94 -3.31
N LEU A 145 -13.49 -8.35 -3.34
CA LEU A 145 -12.56 -8.27 -2.20
C LEU A 145 -12.36 -6.81 -1.74
N LEU A 146 -12.15 -5.90 -2.69
CA LEU A 146 -11.98 -4.48 -2.40
C LEU A 146 -13.24 -3.85 -1.81
N LYS A 147 -14.44 -4.24 -2.27
CA LYS A 147 -15.70 -3.82 -1.63
C LYS A 147 -15.83 -4.41 -0.22
N TYR A 148 -15.52 -5.69 -0.06
CA TYR A 148 -15.62 -6.39 1.22
C TYR A 148 -14.66 -5.84 2.28
N SER A 149 -13.51 -5.33 1.86
CA SER A 149 -12.51 -4.75 2.76
C SER A 149 -13.07 -3.69 3.73
N ASN A 150 -14.09 -2.91 3.33
CA ASN A 150 -14.73 -1.94 4.20
C ASN A 150 -15.45 -2.62 5.37
N THR A 151 -16.17 -3.71 5.06
CA THR A 151 -16.81 -4.57 6.07
C THR A 151 -15.74 -5.17 6.98
N PHE A 152 -14.70 -5.79 6.42
CA PHE A 152 -13.60 -6.39 7.19
C PHE A 152 -12.95 -5.38 8.15
N ASN A 153 -12.56 -4.20 7.62
CA ASN A 153 -11.94 -3.14 8.41
C ASN A 153 -12.85 -2.62 9.52
N THR A 154 -14.14 -2.44 9.22
CA THR A 154 -15.11 -1.92 10.19
C THR A 154 -15.37 -2.93 11.30
N THR A 155 -15.63 -4.19 10.94
CA THR A 155 -15.83 -5.28 11.91
C THR A 155 -14.60 -5.46 12.79
N GLY A 156 -13.41 -5.48 12.21
CA GLY A 156 -12.15 -5.56 12.95
C GLY A 156 -11.99 -4.39 13.92
N PHE A 157 -12.11 -3.15 13.42
CA PHE A 157 -11.89 -1.96 14.23
C PHE A 157 -12.89 -1.80 15.38
N VAL A 158 -14.19 -2.01 15.12
CA VAL A 158 -15.23 -1.98 16.16
C VAL A 158 -15.03 -3.14 17.13
N GLY A 159 -14.67 -4.31 16.61
CA GLY A 159 -14.35 -5.50 17.38
C GLY A 159 -13.28 -5.30 18.44
N LEU A 160 -12.25 -4.50 18.14
CA LEU A 160 -11.18 -4.17 19.10
C LEU A 160 -11.65 -3.41 20.35
N THR A 161 -12.86 -2.85 20.34
CA THR A 161 -13.47 -2.19 21.51
C THR A 161 -14.33 -3.12 22.36
N LYS A 162 -14.50 -4.38 21.94
CA LYS A 162 -15.37 -5.38 22.57
C LYS A 162 -14.57 -6.40 23.40
N PRO A 163 -15.24 -7.13 24.31
CA PRO A 163 -14.64 -8.30 24.95
C PRO A 163 -14.17 -9.32 23.91
N GLU A 164 -13.07 -10.01 24.19
CA GLU A 164 -12.42 -10.95 23.27
C GLU A 164 -13.38 -12.01 22.72
N SER A 165 -14.23 -12.59 23.57
CA SER A 165 -15.19 -13.62 23.14
C SER A 165 -16.18 -13.10 22.09
N ALA A 166 -16.67 -11.87 22.25
CA ALA A 166 -17.57 -11.23 21.29
C ALA A 166 -16.83 -10.82 20.00
N PHE A 167 -15.56 -10.39 20.13
CA PHE A 167 -14.73 -10.10 18.96
C PHE A 167 -14.53 -11.35 18.10
N VAL A 168 -14.16 -12.48 18.70
CA VAL A 168 -13.92 -13.74 17.98
C VAL A 168 -15.19 -14.21 17.27
N GLU A 169 -16.34 -14.16 17.94
CA GLU A 169 -17.63 -14.55 17.36
C GLU A 169 -18.03 -13.69 16.16
N GLU A 170 -17.85 -12.37 16.26
CA GLU A 170 -18.25 -11.43 15.20
C GLU A 170 -17.25 -11.33 14.05
N PHE A 171 -15.96 -11.50 14.33
CA PHE A 171 -14.89 -11.37 13.33
C PHE A 171 -14.59 -12.67 12.60
N GLY A 172 -14.89 -13.82 13.21
CA GLY A 172 -14.73 -15.15 12.60
C GLY A 172 -15.31 -15.25 11.18
N PRO A 173 -16.58 -14.88 10.95
CA PRO A 173 -17.17 -14.90 9.61
C PRO A 173 -16.43 -14.03 8.57
N ALA A 174 -15.76 -12.96 9.03
CA ALA A 174 -14.97 -12.11 8.14
C ALA A 174 -13.64 -12.76 7.72
N LEU A 175 -13.04 -13.55 8.61
CA LEU A 175 -11.88 -14.39 8.28
C LEU A 175 -12.28 -15.56 7.39
N ASP A 176 -13.42 -16.21 7.65
CA ASP A 176 -13.93 -17.29 6.79
C ASP A 176 -14.18 -16.81 5.36
N TYR A 177 -14.70 -15.60 5.19
CA TYR A 177 -14.85 -15.00 3.86
C TYR A 177 -13.50 -14.87 3.15
N LEU A 178 -12.46 -14.37 3.85
CA LEU A 178 -11.12 -14.24 3.26
C LEU A 178 -10.50 -15.60 2.95
N GLU A 179 -10.64 -16.60 3.81
CA GLU A 179 -10.14 -17.96 3.56
C GLU A 179 -10.77 -18.56 2.31
N ASN A 180 -12.09 -18.44 2.17
CA ASN A 180 -12.80 -18.90 0.98
C ASN A 180 -12.34 -18.16 -0.29
N ALA A 181 -12.15 -16.85 -0.21
CA ALA A 181 -11.67 -16.06 -1.34
C ALA A 181 -10.23 -16.45 -1.73
N LEU A 182 -9.37 -16.75 -0.75
CA LEU A 182 -7.99 -17.20 -0.97
C LEU A 182 -7.94 -18.56 -1.68
N GLY A 183 -8.89 -19.45 -1.38
CA GLY A 183 -9.01 -20.75 -2.05
C GLY A 183 -9.35 -20.67 -3.54
N LYS A 184 -10.03 -19.61 -4.00
CA LYS A 184 -10.63 -19.50 -5.36
C LYS A 184 -9.61 -19.61 -6.50
N PHE A 185 -8.42 -19.03 -6.34
CA PHE A 185 -7.36 -19.04 -7.35
C PHE A 185 -6.06 -19.68 -6.85
N SER A 186 -6.16 -20.53 -5.81
CA SER A 186 -5.01 -21.16 -5.15
C SER A 186 -4.13 -22.04 -6.05
N ALA A 187 -4.71 -22.57 -7.14
CA ALA A 187 -3.95 -23.32 -8.15
C ALA A 187 -2.93 -22.44 -8.91
N ASP A 188 -3.19 -21.14 -9.00
CA ASP A 188 -2.36 -20.18 -9.73
C ASP A 188 -1.30 -19.50 -8.84
N GLY A 189 -1.37 -19.70 -7.52
CA GLY A 189 -0.40 -19.18 -6.56
C GLY A 189 -1.01 -18.82 -5.19
N PRO A 190 -0.19 -18.27 -4.26
CA PRO A 190 -0.56 -18.13 -2.85
C PRO A 190 -1.36 -16.85 -2.53
N PHE A 191 -1.66 -16.01 -3.53
CA PHE A 191 -2.40 -14.76 -3.32
C PHE A 191 -3.87 -14.92 -3.69
N PHE A 192 -4.71 -13.95 -3.28
CA PHE A 192 -6.16 -13.97 -3.55
C PHE A 192 -6.51 -14.19 -5.03
N LEU A 193 -5.68 -13.72 -5.96
CA LEU A 193 -5.87 -13.86 -7.40
C LEU A 193 -4.82 -14.79 -8.05
N GLY A 194 -4.19 -15.66 -7.24
CA GLY A 194 -3.08 -16.52 -7.61
C GLY A 194 -1.74 -15.80 -7.53
N GLU A 195 -1.55 -14.79 -8.38
CA GLU A 195 -0.39 -13.92 -8.36
C GLU A 195 -0.62 -12.67 -7.49
N PHE A 196 0.45 -11.98 -7.10
CA PHE A 196 0.35 -10.76 -6.30
C PHE A 196 -0.44 -9.68 -7.04
N SER A 197 -1.49 -9.18 -6.40
CA SER A 197 -2.32 -8.05 -6.82
C SER A 197 -2.68 -7.19 -5.59
N LEU A 198 -3.32 -6.04 -5.80
CA LEU A 198 -4.12 -5.43 -4.73
C LEU A 198 -5.51 -6.05 -4.62
#